data_AF-A0A2K3P5E2-F1
#
_entry.id   AF-A0A2K3P5E2-F1
#
_cell.length_a   1.000
_cell.length_b   1.000
_cell.length_c   1.000
_cell.angle_alpha   90.00
_cell.angle_beta   90.00
_cell.angle_gamma   90.00
#
_symmetry.space_group_name_H-M   'P 1'
#
loop_
_entity.id
_entity.type
_entity.pdbx_description
1 polymer ?
#
loop_
_entity_poly.entity_id
_entity_poly.type
_entity_poly.pdbx_seq_one_letter_code
_entity_poly.pdbx_strand_id
1 'polypeptide(L)'
;RNESEDIRKVVDHVTDLLDRTDLFVPGHPVGLESRVQDVIQLLNRQQSKDTLLLGIWGMGGIGKTTIAKATYNKIRHDFEAKSFLNVREVWEQDNGEVYLQ
;
A
#
# COMPACT_ATOMS: atom_id res chain seq x y z
N ARG A 1 -9.20 -27.43 20.82
CA ARG A 1 -9.29 -25.95 20.67
C ARG A 1 -8.18 -25.39 21.55
N ASN A 2 -7.23 -24.65 20.98
CA ASN A 2 -6.13 -24.05 21.74
C ASN A 2 -6.47 -22.58 21.97
N GLU A 3 -7.01 -22.27 23.14
CA GLU A 3 -7.45 -20.91 23.49
C GLU A 3 -6.30 -19.90 23.35
N SER A 4 -5.05 -20.31 23.59
CA SER A 4 -3.89 -19.44 23.44
C SER A 4 -3.61 -19.04 21.98
N GLU A 5 -3.86 -19.92 21.02
CA GLU A 5 -3.72 -19.61 19.59
C GLU A 5 -4.82 -18.68 19.11
N ASP A 6 -6.06 -18.87 19.59
CA ASP A 6 -7.18 -18.02 19.25
C ASP A 6 -6.97 -16.60 19.82
N ILE A 7 -6.48 -16.48 21.06
CA ILE A 7 -6.10 -15.18 21.66
C ILE A 7 -4.99 -14.52 20.84
N ARG A 8 -3.94 -15.27 20.46
CA ARG A 8 -2.83 -14.68 19.69
C ARG A 8 -3.28 -14.12 18.35
N LYS A 9 -4.13 -14.85 17.61
CA LYS A 9 -4.70 -14.37 16.34
C LYS A 9 -5.47 -13.07 16.50
N VAL A 10 -6.26 -12.93 17.58
CA VAL A 10 -6.99 -11.70 17.87
C VAL A 10 -6.02 -10.56 18.17
N VAL A 11 -5.00 -10.79 19.00
CA VAL A 11 -3.99 -9.77 19.35
C VAL A 11 -3.23 -9.33 18.10
N ASP A 12 -2.77 -10.26 17.27
CA ASP A 12 -2.02 -9.98 16.04
C ASP A 12 -2.89 -9.15 15.07
N HIS A 13 -4.15 -9.54 14.87
CA HIS A 13 -5.07 -8.82 13.99
C HIS A 13 -5.38 -7.40 14.49
N VAL A 14 -5.65 -7.23 15.78
CA VAL A 14 -5.90 -5.90 16.36
C VAL A 14 -4.64 -5.04 16.29
N THR A 15 -3.46 -5.62 16.52
CA THR A 15 -2.18 -4.92 16.40
C THR A 15 -1.96 -4.43 14.96
N ASP A 16 -2.23 -5.27 13.96
CA ASP A 16 -2.13 -4.87 12.56
C ASP A 16 -3.12 -3.76 12.21
N LEU A 17 -4.37 -3.83 12.69
CA LEU A 17 -5.39 -2.79 12.46
C LEU A 17 -5.03 -1.45 13.14
N LEU A 18 -4.30 -1.49 14.25
CA LEU A 18 -3.85 -0.31 14.98
C LEU A 18 -2.52 0.24 14.49
N ASP A 19 -1.86 -0.45 13.57
CA ASP A 19 -0.58 0.01 13.02
C ASP A 19 -0.75 1.33 12.26
N ARG A 20 -0.10 2.38 12.78
CA ARG A 20 -0.17 3.75 12.24
C ARG A 20 0.93 4.02 11.22
N THR A 21 1.31 3.02 10.43
CA THR A 21 2.27 3.13 9.32
C THR A 21 1.65 3.71 8.05
N ASP A 22 0.59 4.51 8.19
CA ASP A 22 -0.01 5.23 7.07
C ASP A 22 1.02 6.13 6.39
N LEU A 23 1.15 5.91 5.08
CA LEU A 23 1.90 6.80 4.23
C LEU A 23 1.20 8.15 4.19
N PHE A 24 1.98 9.23 4.25
CA PHE A 24 1.41 10.57 4.17
C PHE A 24 0.64 10.78 2.85
N VAL A 25 -0.62 11.18 2.99
CA VAL A 25 -1.50 11.63 1.90
C VAL A 25 -2.01 13.04 2.27
N PRO A 26 -1.98 14.01 1.35
CA PRO A 26 -2.50 15.35 1.60
C PRO A 26 -3.96 15.31 2.08
N GLY A 27 -4.34 16.23 2.97
CA GLY A 27 -5.72 16.37 3.42
C GLY A 27 -6.65 16.91 2.31
N HIS A 28 -7.85 16.36 2.22
CA HIS A 28 -8.93 16.79 1.30
C HIS A 28 -8.57 16.84 -0.22
N PRO A 29 -7.90 15.82 -0.79
CA PRO A 29 -7.58 15.81 -2.21
C PRO A 29 -8.82 15.47 -3.06
N VAL A 30 -9.24 16.42 -3.89
CA VAL A 30 -10.43 16.28 -4.73
C VAL A 30 -10.25 15.11 -5.71
N GLY A 31 -11.24 14.21 -5.76
CA GLY A 31 -11.26 13.07 -6.68
C GLY A 31 -10.19 12.00 -6.40
N LEU A 32 -9.54 12.01 -5.23
CA LEU A 32 -8.60 10.94 -4.87
C LEU A 32 -9.33 9.63 -4.59
N GLU A 33 -10.39 9.65 -3.79
CA GLU A 33 -11.10 8.42 -3.40
C GLU A 33 -11.64 7.67 -4.63
N SER A 34 -12.19 8.38 -5.62
CA SER A 34 -12.65 7.75 -6.86
C SER A 34 -11.50 7.09 -7.63
N ARG A 35 -10.35 7.77 -7.76
CA ARG A 35 -9.17 7.19 -8.41
C ARG A 35 -8.59 6.00 -7.65
N VAL A 36 -8.63 6.01 -6.32
CA VAL A 36 -8.24 4.87 -5.48
C VAL A 36 -9.18 3.69 -5.73
N GLN A 37 -10.48 3.93 -5.79
CA GLN A 37 -11.48 2.90 -6.11
C GLN A 37 -11.25 2.30 -7.50
N ASP A 38 -10.96 3.12 -8.51
CA ASP A 38 -10.66 2.65 -9.86
C ASP A 38 -9.44 1.72 -9.87
N VAL A 39 -8.37 2.08 -9.15
CA VAL A 39 -7.17 1.25 -9.02
C VAL A 39 -7.50 -0.09 -8.34
N ILE A 40 -8.26 -0.07 -7.23
CA ILE A 40 -8.65 -1.30 -6.52
C ILE A 40 -9.51 -2.20 -7.41
N GLN A 41 -10.42 -1.63 -8.20
CA GLN A 41 -11.20 -2.40 -9.17
C GLN A 41 -10.31 -3.04 -10.23
N LEU A 42 -9.28 -2.36 -10.71
CA LEU A 42 -8.30 -2.94 -11.64
C LEU A 42 -7.53 -4.09 -11.00
N LEU A 43 -7.17 -3.97 -9.72
CA LEU A 43 -6.51 -5.05 -8.96
C LEU A 43 -7.43 -6.27 -8.82
N ASN A 44 -8.71 -6.05 -8.54
CA ASN A 44 -9.69 -7.13 -8.31
C ASN A 44 -10.26 -7.78 -9.58
N ARG A 45 -9.96 -7.27 -10.77
CA ARG A 45 -10.50 -7.81 -12.04
C ARG A 45 -9.89 -9.16 -12.44
N GLN A 46 -8.75 -9.54 -11.86
CA GLN A 46 -8.10 -10.81 -12.20
C GLN A 46 -8.63 -11.93 -11.31
N GLN A 47 -9.09 -13.02 -11.94
CA GLN A 47 -9.51 -14.25 -11.26
C GLN A 47 -8.35 -15.23 -11.02
N SER A 48 -7.16 -14.99 -11.60
CA SER A 48 -6.02 -15.89 -11.46
C SER A 48 -5.16 -15.55 -10.24
N LYS A 49 -4.43 -16.54 -9.73
CA LYS A 49 -3.47 -16.39 -8.62
C LYS A 49 -2.12 -15.79 -9.07
N ASP A 50 -2.08 -15.18 -10.26
CA ASP A 50 -0.84 -14.67 -10.84
C ASP A 50 -0.43 -13.33 -10.25
N THR A 51 0.86 -13.01 -10.36
CA THR A 51 1.39 -11.71 -9.91
C THR A 51 0.85 -10.59 -10.80
N LEU A 52 0.28 -9.55 -10.18
CA LEU A 52 -0.25 -8.39 -10.88
C LEU A 52 0.73 -7.21 -10.82
N LEU A 53 0.99 -6.60 -11.98
CA LEU A 53 1.73 -5.34 -12.09
C LEU A 53 0.79 -4.24 -12.59
N LEU A 54 0.69 -3.14 -11.83
CA LEU A 54 -0.10 -1.97 -12.20
C LEU A 54 0.80 -0.73 -12.30
N GLY A 55 0.76 -0.05 -13.45
CA GLY A 55 1.49 1.19 -13.69
C GLY A 55 0.58 2.42 -13.62
N ILE A 56 1.01 3.45 -12.88
CA ILE A 56 0.36 4.78 -12.86
C ILE A 56 1.28 5.76 -13.60
N TRP A 57 0.87 6.27 -14.75
CA TRP A 57 1.67 7.21 -15.55
C TRP A 57 0.98 8.58 -15.73
N GLY A 58 1.73 9.56 -16.24
CA GLY A 58 1.23 10.90 -16.56
C GLY A 58 2.23 12.00 -16.25
N MET A 59 1.83 13.25 -16.50
CA MET A 59 2.66 14.45 -16.30
C MET A 59 3.22 14.55 -14.86
N GLY A 60 4.32 15.31 -14.71
CA GLY A 60 4.85 15.68 -13.39
C GLY A 60 3.80 16.40 -12.55
N GLY A 61 3.81 16.18 -11.23
CA GLY A 61 2.91 16.88 -10.29
C GLY A 61 1.44 16.46 -10.29
N ILE A 62 0.99 15.57 -11.20
CA ILE A 62 -0.44 15.19 -11.34
C ILE A 62 -0.99 14.31 -10.19
N GLY A 63 -0.15 13.92 -9.23
CA GLY A 63 -0.54 13.15 -8.06
C GLY A 63 -0.41 11.62 -8.17
N LYS A 64 0.42 11.10 -9.10
CA LYS A 64 0.64 9.65 -9.27
C LYS A 64 1.05 8.94 -7.98
N THR A 65 2.09 9.47 -7.31
CA THR A 65 2.58 8.96 -6.03
C THR A 65 1.52 9.09 -4.94
N THR A 66 0.70 10.15 -4.97
CA THR A 66 -0.40 10.34 -4.02
C THR A 66 -1.46 9.24 -4.17
N ILE A 67 -1.83 8.88 -5.39
CA ILE A 67 -2.75 7.76 -5.66
C ILE A 67 -2.14 6.46 -5.16
N ALA A 68 -0.87 6.18 -5.49
CA ALA A 68 -0.20 4.96 -5.04
C ALA A 68 -0.16 4.83 -3.50
N LYS A 69 0.19 5.91 -2.79
CA LYS A 69 0.21 5.95 -1.32
C LYS A 69 -1.18 5.73 -0.72
N ALA A 70 -2.19 6.39 -1.27
CA ALA A 70 -3.57 6.28 -0.79
C ALA A 70 -4.16 4.88 -1.04
N THR A 71 -3.90 4.29 -2.21
CA THR A 71 -4.26 2.90 -2.50
C THR A 71 -3.56 1.94 -1.55
N TYR A 72 -2.25 2.11 -1.31
CA TYR A 72 -1.51 1.29 -0.35
C TYR A 72 -2.17 1.32 1.02
N ASN A 73 -2.38 2.51 1.61
CA ASN A 73 -3.03 2.64 2.92
C ASN A 73 -4.41 1.96 2.97
N LYS A 74 -5.16 2.00 1.85
CA LYS A 74 -6.51 1.42 1.77
C LYS A 74 -6.52 -0.11 1.82
N ILE A 75 -5.55 -0.79 1.18
CA ILE A 75 -5.59 -2.25 0.98
C ILE A 75 -4.52 -3.00 1.76
N ARG A 76 -3.54 -2.33 2.37
CA ARG A 76 -2.36 -2.98 2.95
C ARG A 76 -2.70 -4.04 4.03
N HIS A 77 -3.82 -3.89 4.72
CA HIS A 77 -4.27 -4.83 5.77
C HIS A 77 -4.84 -6.13 5.19
N ASP A 78 -5.09 -6.18 3.88
CA ASP A 78 -5.54 -7.38 3.17
C ASP A 78 -4.36 -8.31 2.79
N PHE A 79 -3.11 -7.89 3.05
CA PHE A 79 -1.89 -8.60 2.68
C PHE A 79 -1.08 -9.01 3.91
N GLU A 80 -0.58 -10.25 3.91
CA GLU A 80 0.32 -10.77 4.96
C GLU A 80 1.66 -10.03 4.99
N ALA A 81 2.19 -9.68 3.82
CA ALA A 81 3.42 -8.91 3.67
C ALA A 81 3.17 -7.70 2.77
N LYS A 82 3.71 -6.55 3.17
CA LYS A 82 3.45 -5.25 2.56
C LYS A 82 4.66 -4.35 2.68
N SER A 83 4.99 -3.62 1.62
CA SER A 83 6.06 -2.63 1.62
C SER A 83 5.71 -1.49 0.67
N PHE A 84 6.27 -0.31 0.94
CA PHE A 84 6.21 0.83 0.03
C PHE A 84 7.61 1.39 -0.13
N LEU A 85 8.06 1.49 -1.39
CA LEU A 85 9.41 1.95 -1.71
C LEU A 85 9.36 3.20 -2.58
N ASN A 86 9.94 4.29 -2.07
CA ASN A 86 10.16 5.50 -2.85
C ASN A 86 11.61 5.52 -3.38
N VAL A 87 11.81 4.87 -4.53
CA VAL A 87 13.13 4.69 -5.14
C VAL A 87 13.88 6.03 -5.25
N ARG A 88 13.24 7.10 -5.72
CA ARG A 88 13.94 8.40 -5.87
C ARG A 88 14.52 8.93 -4.56
N GLU A 89 13.75 8.84 -3.49
CA GLU A 89 14.16 9.36 -2.17
C GLU A 89 15.27 8.51 -1.55
N VAL A 90 15.19 7.18 -1.70
CA VAL A 90 16.24 6.27 -1.22
C VAL A 90 17.53 6.47 -2.02
N TRP A 91 17.45 6.62 -3.35
CA TRP A 91 18.61 6.87 -4.21
C TRP A 91 19.34 8.17 -3.87
N GLU A 92 18.61 9.20 -3.46
CA GLU A 92 19.18 10.49 -3.06
C GLU A 92 19.88 10.42 -1.68
N GLN A 93 19.55 9.44 -0.84
CA GLN A 93 20.08 9.29 0.53
C GLN A 93 21.26 8.31 0.62
N ASP A 94 21.27 7.24 -0.18
CA ASP A 94 22.18 6.09 -0.02
C ASP A 94 23.22 5.95 -1.17
N ASN A 95 23.60 7.07 -1.80
CA ASN A 95 24.58 7.11 -2.91
C ASN A 95 24.27 6.12 -4.07
N GLY A 96 23.01 5.77 -4.27
CA GLY A 96 22.55 4.89 -5.36
C GLY A 96 22.50 3.39 -5.04
N GLU A 97 22.75 2.97 -3.79
CA GLU A 97 22.46 1.59 -3.37
C GLU A 97 21.04 1.50 -2.81
N VAL A 98 20.24 0.55 -3.31
CA VAL A 98 18.94 0.21 -2.71
C VAL A 98 18.95 -1.26 -2.35
N TYR A 99 19.09 -1.55 -1.07
CA TYR A 99 18.95 -2.91 -0.55
C TYR A 99 17.47 -3.26 -0.47
N LEU A 100 16.99 -4.05 -1.43
CA LEU A 100 15.71 -4.73 -1.34
C LEU A 100 15.94 -6.02 -0.55
N GLN A 101 15.58 -6.03 0.74
CA GLN A 101 15.49 -7.27 1.52
C GLN A 101 14.19 -8.00 1.21
#